data_AF-A0A1G8XVB2-F1
#
_entry.id   AF-A0A1G8XVB2-F1
#
_cell.length_a   1.000
_cell.length_b   1.000
_cell.length_c   1.000
_cell.angle_alpha   90.00
_cell.angle_beta   90.00
_cell.angle_gamma   90.00
#
_symmetry.space_group_name_H-M   'P 1'
#
loop_
_entity.id
_entity.type
_entity.pdbx_description
1 polymer ?
#
loop_
_entity_poly.entity_id
_entity_poly.type
_entity_poly.pdbx_seq_one_letter_code
_entity_poly.pdbx_strand_id
1 'polypeptide(L)'
;MTATSEEVTRSALGVSQRLDELVSHSQDMVRDIESSFEILSSVKRIADQSHMLGLNAAIEAARAGEQGRGFGVVATEIRKLAGDSHSLVQNIQSQLAGMKQAILQMDRSIQEIKGFSQHQGQSMQELSRAYEHVARTATELTNL
;
A
#
# COMPACT_ATOMS: atom_id res chain seq x y z
N MET A 1 16.75 -33.62 -17.62
CA MET A 1 16.75 -32.25 -18.19
C MET A 1 15.37 -31.80 -18.62
N THR A 2 14.60 -32.65 -19.31
CA THR A 2 13.16 -32.41 -19.59
C THR A 2 12.33 -32.26 -18.31
N ALA A 3 12.46 -33.19 -17.36
CA ALA A 3 11.75 -33.12 -16.08
C ALA A 3 12.06 -31.84 -15.26
N THR A 4 13.33 -31.41 -15.25
CA THR A 4 13.75 -30.16 -14.61
C THR A 4 13.25 -28.91 -15.35
N SER A 5 13.13 -28.97 -16.68
CA SER A 5 12.55 -27.91 -17.51
C SER A 5 11.06 -27.72 -17.25
N GLU A 6 10.32 -28.83 -17.16
CA GLU A 6 8.90 -28.84 -16.80
C GLU A 6 8.68 -28.31 -15.38
N GLU A 7 9.54 -28.68 -14.43
CA GLU A 7 9.47 -28.20 -13.04
C GLU A 7 9.66 -26.68 -12.94
N VAL A 8 10.66 -26.12 -13.61
CA VAL A 8 10.89 -24.68 -13.63
C VAL A 8 9.75 -23.93 -14.33
N THR A 9 9.21 -24.47 -15.42
CA THR A 9 8.05 -23.89 -16.11
C THR A 9 6.82 -23.88 -15.19
N ARG A 10 6.57 -24.98 -14.47
CA ARG A 10 5.50 -25.08 -13.48
C ARG A 10 5.69 -24.07 -12.34
N SER A 11 6.93 -23.93 -11.86
CA SER A 11 7.29 -22.96 -10.82
C SER A 11 7.04 -21.52 -11.30
N ALA A 12 7.42 -21.18 -12.53
CA ALA A 12 7.17 -19.87 -13.14
C ALA A 12 5.67 -19.53 -13.25
N LEU A 13 4.84 -20.52 -13.60
CA LEU A 13 3.38 -20.37 -13.58
C LEU A 13 2.85 -20.14 -12.15
N GLY A 14 3.35 -20.90 -11.18
CA GLY A 14 3.00 -20.74 -9.77
C GLY A 14 3.40 -19.37 -9.20
N VAL A 15 4.57 -18.86 -9.58
CA VAL A 15 5.00 -17.50 -9.25
C VAL A 15 4.05 -16.47 -9.87
N SER A 16 3.72 -16.61 -11.16
CA SER A 16 2.81 -15.68 -11.84
C SER A 16 1.44 -15.60 -11.17
N GLN A 17 0.87 -16.73 -10.75
CA GLN A 17 -0.42 -16.76 -10.05
C GLN A 17 -0.35 -16.04 -8.69
N ARG A 18 0.72 -16.26 -7.91
CA ARG A 18 0.93 -15.55 -6.63
C ARG A 18 1.16 -14.05 -6.82
N LEU A 19 1.79 -13.64 -7.92
CA LEU A 19 1.95 -12.23 -8.26
C LEU A 19 0.62 -11.59 -8.60
N ASP A 20 -0.27 -12.28 -9.30
CA ASP A 20 -1.62 -11.78 -9.59
C ASP A 20 -2.46 -11.62 -8.30
N GLU A 21 -2.32 -12.55 -7.35
CA GLU A 21 -2.90 -12.41 -6.00
C GLU A 21 -2.34 -11.17 -5.27
N LEU A 22 -1.03 -10.93 -5.33
CA LEU A 22 -0.41 -9.74 -4.74
C LEU A 22 -0.92 -8.44 -5.37
N VAL A 23 -1.17 -8.40 -6.69
CA VAL A 23 -1.80 -7.25 -7.35
C VAL A 23 -3.20 -7.00 -6.79
N SER A 24 -3.99 -8.06 -6.57
CA SER A 24 -5.32 -7.91 -5.95
C SER A 24 -5.22 -7.31 -4.55
N HIS A 25 -4.31 -7.82 -3.71
CA HIS A 25 -4.11 -7.29 -2.35
C HIS A 25 -3.61 -5.84 -2.37
N SER A 26 -2.73 -5.50 -3.32
CA SER A 26 -2.29 -4.12 -3.55
C SER A 26 -3.46 -3.17 -3.81
N GLN A 27 -4.40 -3.59 -4.67
CA GLN A 27 -5.62 -2.83 -4.96
C GLN A 27 -6.56 -2.70 -3.76
N ASP A 28 -6.69 -3.75 -2.94
CA ASP A 28 -7.45 -3.69 -1.68
C ASP A 28 -6.83 -2.65 -0.73
N MET A 29 -5.51 -2.67 -0.54
CA MET A 29 -4.82 -1.71 0.32
C MET A 29 -4.97 -0.25 -0.16
N VAL A 30 -4.96 -0.01 -1.48
CA VAL A 30 -5.22 1.34 -2.02
C VAL A 30 -6.63 1.81 -1.66
N ARG A 31 -7.62 0.93 -1.76
CA ARG A 31 -9.01 1.25 -1.37
C ARG A 31 -9.13 1.54 0.13
N ASP A 32 -8.45 0.78 0.98
CA ASP A 32 -8.45 1.01 2.43
C ASP A 32 -7.80 2.35 2.80
N ILE A 33 -6.73 2.73 2.10
CA ILE A 33 -6.09 4.05 2.25
C ILE A 33 -7.06 5.16 1.84
N GLU A 34 -7.78 5.00 0.73
CA GLU A 34 -8.76 5.99 0.26
C GLU A 34 -9.92 6.15 1.25
N SER A 35 -10.47 5.05 1.76
CA SER A 35 -11.47 5.07 2.83
C SER A 35 -10.94 5.77 4.11
N SER A 36 -9.68 5.52 4.46
CA SER A 36 -9.04 6.19 5.60
C SER A 36 -8.95 7.71 5.40
N PHE A 37 -8.72 8.20 4.18
CA PHE A 37 -8.75 9.63 3.87
C PHE A 37 -10.15 10.24 4.07
N GLU A 38 -11.23 9.53 3.73
CA GLU A 38 -12.60 9.99 3.96
C GLU A 38 -12.93 10.11 5.45
N ILE A 39 -12.48 9.15 6.26
CA ILE A 39 -12.62 9.18 7.72
C ILE A 39 -11.85 10.37 8.29
N LEU A 40 -10.59 10.57 7.88
CA LEU A 40 -9.75 11.68 8.34
C LEU A 40 -10.32 13.05 7.95
N SER A 41 -10.93 13.16 6.76
CA SER A 41 -11.69 14.35 6.35
C SER A 41 -12.83 14.67 7.33
N SER A 42 -13.54 13.65 7.80
CA SER A 42 -14.61 13.80 8.79
C SER A 42 -14.07 14.20 10.17
N VAL A 43 -12.97 13.58 10.63
CA VAL A 43 -12.31 13.95 11.89
C VAL A 43 -11.79 15.39 11.85
N LYS A 44 -11.22 15.82 10.71
CA LYS A 44 -10.78 17.21 10.50
C LYS A 44 -11.94 18.19 10.67
N ARG A 45 -13.10 17.91 10.05
CA ARG A 45 -14.30 18.75 10.20
C ARG A 45 -14.75 18.85 11.66
N ILE A 46 -14.72 17.74 12.40
CA ILE A 46 -15.07 17.72 13.83
C ILE A 46 -14.08 18.56 14.64
N ALA A 47 -12.77 18.45 14.36
CA ALA A 47 -11.75 19.27 15.02
C ALA A 47 -11.97 20.77 14.73
N ASP A 48 -12.22 21.13 13.47
CA ASP A 48 -12.47 22.52 13.08
C ASP A 48 -13.74 23.09 13.74
N GLN A 49 -14.82 22.29 13.80
CA GLN A 49 -16.06 22.65 14.52
C GLN A 49 -15.82 22.80 16.03
N SER A 50 -15.06 21.88 16.64
CA SER A 50 -14.72 21.93 18.06
C SER A 50 -13.87 23.16 18.38
N HIS A 51 -12.95 23.54 17.48
CA HIS A 51 -12.17 24.76 17.61
C HIS A 51 -13.06 26.00 17.59
N MET A 52 -14.02 26.07 16.68
CA MET A 52 -14.99 27.17 16.59
C MET A 52 -15.92 27.24 17.80
N LEU A 53 -16.39 26.09 18.30
CA LEU A 53 -17.20 26.03 19.52
C LEU A 53 -16.41 26.52 20.74
N GLY A 54 -15.15 26.07 20.88
CA GLY A 54 -14.25 26.54 21.93
C GLY A 54 -13.97 28.04 21.83
N LEU A 55 -13.84 28.59 20.62
CA LEU A 55 -13.69 30.03 20.41
C LEU A 55 -14.93 30.81 20.86
N ASN A 56 -16.12 30.38 20.44
CA ASN A 56 -17.37 31.03 20.84
C ASN A 56 -17.56 30.97 22.37
N ALA A 57 -17.25 29.83 23.00
CA ALA A 57 -17.29 29.68 24.44
C ALA A 57 -16.29 30.59 25.17
N ALA A 58 -15.09 30.77 24.61
CA ALA A 58 -14.09 31.68 25.18
C ALA A 58 -14.53 33.15 25.10
N ILE A 59 -15.19 33.55 24.00
CA ILE A 59 -15.76 34.90 23.85
C ILE A 59 -16.87 35.14 24.89
N GLU A 60 -17.80 34.20 25.05
CA GLU A 60 -18.90 34.35 26.00
C GLU A 60 -18.40 34.32 27.46
N ALA A 61 -17.38 33.50 27.75
CA ALA A 61 -16.70 33.49 29.05
C ALA A 61 -16.04 34.84 29.36
N ALA A 62 -15.39 35.47 28.38
CA ALA A 62 -14.81 36.81 28.55
C ALA A 62 -15.90 37.87 28.77
N ARG A 63 -17.04 37.74 28.08
CA ARG A 63 -18.19 38.64 28.21
C ARG A 63 -18.86 38.56 29.59
N ALA A 64 -18.90 37.37 30.19
CA ALA A 64 -19.40 37.15 31.55
C ALA A 64 -18.44 37.64 32.67
N GLY A 65 -17.24 38.12 32.32
CA GLY A 65 -16.27 38.65 33.28
C GLY A 65 -15.83 37.61 34.31
N GLU A 66 -15.83 37.99 35.60
CA GLU A 66 -15.39 37.09 36.69
C GLU A 66 -16.23 35.81 36.78
N GLN A 67 -17.53 35.87 36.45
CA GLN A 67 -18.42 34.70 36.47
C GLN A 67 -18.09 33.69 35.37
N GLY A 68 -17.40 34.12 34.30
CA GLY A 68 -17.02 33.29 33.17
C GLY A 68 -15.64 32.65 33.28
N ARG A 69 -14.82 32.96 34.31
CA ARG A 69 -13.41 32.51 34.38
C ARG A 69 -13.25 30.99 34.29
N GLY A 70 -14.09 30.24 35.00
CA GLY A 70 -14.05 28.77 34.95
C GLY A 70 -14.38 28.22 33.55
N PHE A 71 -15.40 28.78 32.89
CA PHE A 71 -15.75 28.41 31.52
C PHE A 71 -14.66 28.80 30.51
N GLY A 72 -13.95 29.91 30.73
CA GLY A 72 -12.84 30.34 29.88
C GLY A 72 -11.66 29.36 29.87
N VAL A 73 -11.36 28.74 31.02
CA VAL A 73 -10.33 27.68 31.12
C VAL A 73 -10.74 26.45 30.29
N VAL A 74 -11.99 25.99 30.45
CA VAL A 74 -12.52 24.85 29.69
C VAL A 74 -12.52 25.13 28.19
N ALA A 75 -12.94 26.33 27.77
CA ALA A 75 -12.95 26.75 26.37
C ALA A 75 -11.54 26.75 25.76
N THR A 76 -10.54 27.15 26.53
CA THR A 76 -9.12 27.12 26.11
C THR A 76 -8.64 25.68 25.91
N GLU A 77 -8.97 24.77 26.82
CA GLU A 77 -8.59 23.36 26.70
C GLU A 77 -9.27 22.68 25.49
N ILE A 78 -10.54 22.98 25.22
CA ILE A 78 -11.25 22.50 24.03
C ILE A 78 -10.54 22.96 22.74
N ARG A 79 -10.12 24.23 22.67
CA ARG A 79 -9.39 24.75 21.49
C ARG A 79 -8.04 24.07 21.30
N LYS A 80 -7.34 23.79 22.40
CA LYS A 80 -6.07 23.07 22.39
C LYS A 80 -6.25 21.65 21.88
N LEU A 81 -7.20 20.88 22.44
CA LEU A 81 -7.53 19.52 21.98
C LEU A 81 -7.93 19.47 20.51
N ALA A 82 -8.68 20.47 20.03
CA ALA A 82 -9.02 20.60 18.62
C ALA A 82 -7.79 20.84 17.73
N GLY A 83 -6.85 21.68 18.17
CA GLY A 83 -5.58 21.91 17.48
C GLY A 83 -4.68 20.68 17.44
N ASP A 84 -4.58 19.96 18.56
CA ASP A 84 -3.85 18.70 18.65
C ASP A 84 -4.46 17.64 17.72
N SER A 85 -5.80 17.56 17.69
CA SER A 85 -6.54 16.67 16.76
C SER A 85 -6.25 16.99 15.30
N HIS A 86 -6.20 18.29 14.93
CA HIS A 86 -5.86 18.70 13.57
C HIS A 86 -4.44 18.27 13.18
N SER A 87 -3.47 18.44 14.10
CA SER A 87 -2.08 18.05 13.88
C SER A 87 -1.95 16.52 13.73
N LEU A 88 -2.68 15.74 14.53
CA LEU A 88 -2.73 14.28 14.41
C LEU A 88 -3.29 13.85 13.07
N VAL A 89 -4.39 14.46 12.61
CA VAL A 89 -4.96 14.17 11.29
C VAL A 89 -3.95 14.40 10.18
N GLN A 90 -3.21 15.53 10.20
CA GLN A 90 -2.18 15.82 9.20
C GLN A 90 -1.05 14.77 9.21
N ASN A 91 -0.61 14.35 10.39
CA ASN A 91 0.42 13.32 10.52
C ASN A 91 -0.04 11.97 9.94
N ILE A 92 -1.28 11.55 10.23
CA ILE A 92 -1.83 10.30 9.69
C ILE A 92 -1.97 10.41 8.16
N GLN A 93 -2.43 11.55 7.62
CA GLN A 93 -2.51 11.78 6.17
C GLN A 93 -1.15 11.62 5.49
N SER A 94 -0.08 12.15 6.11
CA SER A 94 1.29 11.99 5.61
C SER A 94 1.75 10.53 5.61
N GLN A 95 1.46 9.80 6.69
CA GLN A 95 1.77 8.36 6.77
C GLN A 95 1.04 7.55 5.70
N LEU A 96 -0.25 7.79 5.50
CA LEU A 96 -1.05 7.14 4.46
C LEU A 96 -0.54 7.45 3.05
N ALA A 97 -0.09 8.68 2.79
CA ALA A 97 0.55 9.03 1.52
C ALA A 97 1.85 8.23 1.31
N GLY A 98 2.66 8.07 2.36
CA GLY A 98 3.85 7.21 2.34
C GLY A 98 3.51 5.74 2.05
N MET A 99 2.45 5.20 2.67
CA MET A 99 1.96 3.85 2.40
C MET A 99 1.53 3.69 0.93
N LYS A 100 0.79 4.66 0.37
CA LYS A 100 0.40 4.64 -1.04
C LYS A 100 1.62 4.61 -1.97
N GLN A 101 2.66 5.37 -1.65
CA GLN A 101 3.91 5.34 -2.42
C GLN A 101 4.63 4.00 -2.33
N ALA A 102 4.67 3.37 -1.15
CA ALA A 102 5.24 2.05 -0.96
C ALA A 102 4.49 0.98 -1.78
N ILE A 103 3.15 1.07 -1.83
CA ILE A 103 2.32 0.18 -2.66
C ILE A 103 2.63 0.35 -4.15
N LEU A 104 2.76 1.60 -4.65
CA LEU A 104 3.15 1.84 -6.04
C LEU A 104 4.55 1.28 -6.37
N GLN A 105 5.46 1.29 -5.40
CA GLN A 105 6.77 0.66 -5.58
C GLN A 105 6.66 -0.87 -5.60
N MET A 106 5.82 -1.44 -4.74
CA MET A 106 5.54 -2.87 -4.71
C MET A 106 4.93 -3.34 -6.05
N ASP A 107 3.98 -2.60 -6.62
CA ASP A 107 3.39 -2.92 -7.93
C ASP A 107 4.45 -2.95 -9.04
N ARG A 108 5.40 -2.01 -9.04
CA ARG A 108 6.52 -2.02 -9.99
C ARG A 108 7.38 -3.27 -9.83
N SER A 109 7.75 -3.62 -8.60
CA SER A 109 8.54 -4.84 -8.33
C SER A 109 7.78 -6.11 -8.73
N ILE A 110 6.45 -6.15 -8.54
CA ILE A 110 5.61 -7.27 -9.00
C ILE A 110 5.70 -7.42 -10.52
N GLN A 111 5.60 -6.33 -11.28
CA GLN A 111 5.73 -6.37 -12.74
C GLN A 111 7.12 -6.83 -13.19
N GLU A 112 8.18 -6.38 -12.53
CA GLU A 112 9.55 -6.81 -12.81
C GLU A 112 9.73 -8.32 -12.57
N ILE A 113 9.25 -8.84 -11.43
CA ILE A 113 9.33 -10.26 -11.11
C ILE A 113 8.50 -11.09 -12.10
N LYS A 114 7.33 -10.59 -12.51
CA LYS A 114 6.48 -11.24 -13.52
C LYS A 114 7.22 -11.39 -14.85
N GLY A 115 7.87 -10.31 -15.31
CA GLY A 115 8.69 -10.33 -16.52
C GLY A 115 9.87 -11.31 -16.42
N PHE A 116 10.59 -11.30 -15.30
CA PHE A 116 11.69 -12.25 -15.05
C PHE A 116 11.21 -13.70 -15.07
N SER A 117 10.10 -14.00 -14.39
CA SER A 117 9.54 -15.35 -14.31
C SER A 117 9.09 -15.87 -15.69
N GLN A 118 8.47 -15.02 -16.50
CA GLN A 118 8.09 -15.37 -17.87
C GLN A 118 9.31 -15.64 -18.75
N HIS A 119 10.33 -14.78 -18.68
CA HIS A 119 11.57 -14.97 -19.43
C HIS A 119 12.29 -16.26 -19.02
N GLN A 120 12.37 -16.53 -17.72
CA GLN A 120 12.93 -17.76 -17.19
C GLN A 120 12.23 -19.02 -17.72
N GLY A 121 10.89 -19.00 -17.79
CA GLY A 121 10.11 -20.09 -18.39
C GLY A 121 10.43 -20.31 -19.87
N GLN A 122 10.55 -19.22 -20.65
CA GLN A 122 10.90 -19.29 -22.08
C GLN A 122 12.32 -19.84 -22.31
N SER A 123 13.33 -19.30 -21.61
CA SER A 123 14.71 -19.76 -21.74
C SER A 123 14.86 -21.25 -21.38
N MET A 124 14.07 -21.73 -20.41
CA MET A 124 14.08 -23.13 -20.01
C MET A 124 13.46 -24.07 -21.06
N GLN A 125 12.46 -23.60 -21.81
CA GLN A 125 11.92 -24.34 -22.96
C GLN A 125 12.94 -24.41 -24.10
N GLU A 126 13.62 -23.31 -24.40
CA GLU A 126 14.68 -23.26 -25.41
C GLU A 126 15.84 -24.21 -25.06
N LEU A 127 16.28 -24.20 -23.80
CA LEU A 127 17.32 -25.07 -23.29
C LEU A 127 16.93 -26.56 -23.36
N SER A 128 15.66 -26.90 -23.10
CA SER A 128 15.17 -28.28 -23.27
C SER A 128 15.23 -28.73 -24.74
N ARG A 129 14.80 -27.87 -25.67
CA ARG A 129 14.86 -28.17 -27.11
C ARG A 129 16.29 -28.35 -27.60
N ALA A 130 17.20 -27.48 -27.16
CA ALA A 130 18.63 -27.59 -27.48
C ALA A 130 19.23 -28.91 -26.98
N TYR A 131 18.84 -29.33 -25.77
CA TYR A 131 19.31 -30.60 -25.20
C TYR A 131 18.77 -31.83 -25.94
N GLU A 132 17.47 -31.84 -26.27
CA GLU A 132 16.87 -32.91 -27.07
C GLU A 132 17.57 -33.06 -28.43
N HIS A 133 17.91 -31.92 -29.06
CA HIS A 133 18.64 -31.91 -30.31
C HIS A 133 20.04 -32.53 -30.16
N VAL A 134 20.80 -32.13 -29.12
CA VAL A 134 22.14 -32.68 -28.82
C VAL A 134 22.07 -34.17 -28.48
N ALA A 135 21.10 -34.60 -27.69
CA ALA A 135 20.91 -36.01 -27.34
C ALA A 135 20.61 -36.87 -28.57
N ARG A 136 19.79 -36.35 -29.50
CA ARG A 136 19.48 -37.03 -30.76
C ARG A 136 20.73 -37.19 -31.62
N THR A 137 21.49 -36.11 -31.85
CA THR A 137 22.70 -36.18 -32.68
C THR A 137 23.78 -37.07 -32.06
N ALA A 138 23.93 -37.07 -30.74
CA ALA A 138 24.83 -37.99 -30.06
C ALA A 138 24.46 -39.47 -30.29
N THR A 139 23.16 -39.79 -30.28
CA THR A 139 22.65 -41.16 -30.55
C THR A 139 22.83 -41.57 -32.02
N GLU A 140 22.69 -40.63 -32.95
CA GLU A 140 22.97 -40.87 -34.38
C GLU A 140 24.46 -41.19 -34.61
N LEU A 141 25.37 -40.54 -33.88
CA LEU A 141 26.81 -40.77 -33.98
C LEU A 141 27.27 -42.12 -33.40
N THR A 142 26.62 -42.63 -32.36
CA THR A 142 26.97 -43.93 -31.76
C THR A 142 26.40 -45.13 -32.53
N ASN A 143 25.42 -44.90 -33.42
CA ASN A 143 24.85 -45.92 -34.29
C ASN A 143 25.54 -45.99 -35.67
N LEU A 144 26.60 -45.20 -35.88
CA LEU A 144 27.53 -45.25 -37.02
C LEU A 144 28.78 -46.06 -36.65
#